data_AF-A0A8H6W0P9-F1
#
_entry.id   AF-A0A8H6W0P9-F1
#
_cell.length_a   1.000
_cell.length_b   1.000
_cell.length_c   1.000
_cell.angle_alpha   90.00
_cell.angle_beta   90.00
_cell.angle_gamma   90.00
#
_symmetry.space_group_name_H-M   'P 1'
#
loop_
_entity.id
_entity.type
_entity.pdbx_description
1 polymer ?
#
loop_
_entity_poly.entity_id
_entity_poly.type
_entity_poly.pdbx_seq_one_letter_code
_entity_poly.pdbx_strand_id
1 'polypeptide(L)'
;MPDKLCCAARIQSSATGIAADLNPLVKRNVLSWRQSERSNTPVVLLNLLPQGVEVVVGIQQFHPENHTIELLDGTFLSDIDEIIFSTGYQYTFPFLPQYHNSSIKGNEEGPQDQPQPIVTDGTHFRSLWRDLFYIDDPTLAFINQACYSRQSSFLADRERTRTPTL
;
A
#
# COMPACT_ATOMS: atom_id res chain seq x y z
N MET A 1 16.99 -23.50 1.18
CA MET A 1 16.60 -22.13 0.81
C MET A 1 17.61 -21.37 -0.06
N PRO A 2 18.94 -21.64 -0.08
CA PRO A 2 19.89 -20.77 -0.82
C PRO A 2 19.75 -20.80 -2.35
N ASP A 3 18.95 -21.72 -2.89
CA ASP A 3 18.74 -21.84 -4.34
C ASP A 3 17.45 -21.19 -4.86
N LYS A 4 16.62 -20.58 -3.98
CA LYS A 4 15.33 -20.02 -4.38
C LYS A 4 15.46 -18.66 -5.09
N LEU A 5 14.64 -18.44 -6.11
CA LEU A 5 14.40 -17.17 -6.80
C LEU A 5 13.10 -16.53 -6.30
N CYS A 6 13.20 -15.33 -5.72
CA CYS A 6 12.04 -14.60 -5.21
C CYS A 6 11.73 -13.37 -6.07
N CYS A 7 10.45 -13.15 -6.36
CA CYS A 7 9.95 -11.97 -7.04
C CYS A 7 8.94 -11.23 -6.15
N ALA A 8 9.14 -9.93 -5.90
CA ALA A 8 8.14 -9.10 -5.25
C ALA A 8 7.43 -8.18 -6.24
N ALA A 9 6.09 -8.24 -6.24
CA ALA A 9 5.25 -7.71 -7.30
C ALA A 9 5.16 -6.17 -7.37
N ARG A 10 5.66 -5.42 -6.38
CA ARG A 10 5.66 -3.94 -6.43
C ARG A 10 6.69 -3.30 -5.52
N ILE A 11 7.50 -2.38 -6.06
CA ILE A 11 8.41 -1.53 -5.26
C ILE A 11 7.63 -0.55 -4.38
N GLN A 12 7.66 -0.80 -3.07
CA GLN A 12 7.13 0.03 -1.98
C GLN A 12 7.99 -0.22 -0.73
N SER A 13 7.79 0.55 0.35
CA SER A 13 8.57 0.42 1.60
C SER A 13 8.64 -1.01 2.13
N SER A 14 7.52 -1.72 2.15
CA SER A 14 7.46 -3.13 2.57
C SER A 14 8.24 -4.05 1.66
N ALA A 15 8.14 -3.87 0.34
CA ALA A 15 8.87 -4.67 -0.64
C ALA A 15 10.37 -4.50 -0.51
N THR A 16 10.83 -3.26 -0.31
CA THR A 16 12.25 -2.95 -0.08
C THR A 16 12.77 -3.59 1.20
N GLY A 17 11.98 -3.55 2.29
CA GLY A 17 12.33 -4.21 3.56
C GLY A 17 12.42 -5.73 3.42
N ILE A 18 11.38 -6.35 2.84
CA ILE A 18 11.37 -7.81 2.58
C ILE A 18 12.54 -8.20 1.66
N ALA A 19 12.83 -7.39 0.64
CA ALA A 19 13.95 -7.66 -0.25
C ALA A 19 15.30 -7.60 0.47
N ALA A 20 15.49 -6.64 1.39
CA ALA A 20 16.70 -6.55 2.19
C ALA A 20 16.89 -7.78 3.08
N ASP A 21 15.82 -8.28 3.69
CA ASP A 21 15.85 -9.48 4.55
C ASP A 21 16.12 -10.77 3.75
N LEU A 22 15.60 -10.85 2.51
CA LEU A 22 15.73 -12.02 1.66
C LEU A 22 17.05 -12.06 0.88
N ASN A 23 17.64 -10.90 0.54
CA ASN A 23 18.86 -10.82 -0.27
C ASN A 23 20.01 -11.76 0.17
N PRO A 24 20.35 -11.93 1.45
CA PRO A 24 21.41 -12.86 1.85
C PRO A 24 21.02 -14.35 1.73
N LEU A 25 19.73 -14.65 1.53
CA LEU A 25 19.19 -16.01 1.57
C LEU A 25 18.79 -16.55 0.18
N VAL A 26 18.62 -15.67 -0.81
CA VAL A 26 18.11 -16.02 -2.14
C VAL A 26 19.19 -15.83 -3.20
N LYS A 27 19.13 -16.63 -4.26
CA LYS A 27 20.11 -16.56 -5.36
C LYS A 27 19.92 -15.29 -6.20
N ARG A 28 18.67 -14.88 -6.38
CA ARG A 28 18.29 -13.66 -7.10
C ARG A 28 16.98 -13.14 -6.52
N ASN A 29 16.87 -11.81 -6.48
CA ASN A 29 15.73 -11.11 -5.94
C ASN A 29 15.30 -10.05 -6.95
N VAL A 30 14.06 -10.16 -7.41
CA VAL A 30 13.51 -9.29 -8.45
C VAL A 30 12.37 -8.47 -7.86
N LEU A 31 12.40 -7.16 -8.10
CA LEU A 31 11.30 -6.27 -7.76
C LEU A 31 10.69 -5.68 -9.03
N SER A 32 9.38 -5.86 -9.22
CA SER A 32 8.69 -5.22 -10.34
C SER A 32 8.19 -3.82 -9.99
N TRP A 33 8.28 -2.93 -10.97
CA TRP A 33 7.84 -1.55 -10.86
C TRP A 33 6.90 -1.16 -11.99
N ARG A 34 5.64 -0.89 -11.63
CA ARG A 34 4.66 -0.36 -12.57
C ARG A 34 4.67 1.16 -12.51
N GLN A 35 5.21 1.79 -13.55
CA GLN A 35 5.07 3.22 -13.76
C GLN A 35 3.59 3.53 -14.00
N SER A 36 2.95 4.22 -13.05
CA SER A 36 1.65 4.83 -13.28
C SER A 36 1.81 6.35 -13.32
N GLU A 37 0.94 7.05 -14.06
CA GLU A 37 0.93 8.52 -14.12
C GLU A 37 0.82 9.19 -12.73
N ARG A 38 0.31 8.45 -11.73
CA ARG A 38 0.20 8.90 -10.33
C ARG A 38 1.40 8.55 -9.45
N SER A 39 2.29 7.67 -9.89
CA SER A 39 3.45 7.24 -9.13
C SER A 39 4.72 7.87 -9.70
N ASN A 40 4.98 9.12 -9.31
CA ASN A 40 6.35 9.57 -9.15
C ASN A 40 6.93 8.81 -7.95
N THR A 41 7.30 7.54 -8.13
CA THR A 41 8.20 6.91 -7.14
C THR A 41 9.42 7.80 -7.09
N PRO A 42 9.66 8.49 -5.97
CA PRO A 42 10.79 9.40 -5.90
C PRO A 42 12.04 8.58 -6.21
N VAL A 43 12.91 9.09 -7.08
CA VAL A 43 14.22 8.48 -7.38
C VAL A 43 14.96 8.05 -6.10
N VAL A 44 14.68 8.74 -4.99
CA VAL A 44 15.06 8.40 -3.62
C VAL A 44 14.76 6.94 -3.24
N LEU A 45 13.59 6.38 -3.57
CA LEU A 45 13.23 5.01 -3.24
C LEU A 45 14.10 3.99 -3.99
N LEU A 46 14.49 4.29 -5.23
CA LEU A 46 15.43 3.45 -5.99
C LEU A 46 16.83 3.49 -5.35
N ASN A 47 17.25 4.64 -4.82
CA ASN A 47 18.53 4.77 -4.10
C ASN A 47 18.55 4.05 -2.74
N LEU A 48 17.38 3.71 -2.19
CA LEU A 48 17.25 2.97 -0.94
C LEU A 48 17.16 1.45 -1.14
N LEU A 49 17.21 0.98 -2.40
CA LEU A 49 17.18 -0.45 -2.66
C LEU A 49 18.48 -1.11 -2.17
N PRO A 50 18.37 -2.28 -1.51
CA PRO A 50 19.54 -3.03 -1.10
C PRO A 50 20.32 -3.52 -2.33
N GLN A 51 21.63 -3.68 -2.18
CA GLN A 51 22.49 -4.19 -3.25
C GLN A 51 22.08 -5.61 -3.66
N GLY A 52 22.17 -5.93 -4.95
CA GLY A 52 21.87 -7.26 -5.48
C GLY A 52 20.39 -7.48 -5.85
N VAL A 53 19.54 -6.47 -5.72
CA VAL A 53 18.15 -6.51 -6.22
C VAL A 53 18.11 -6.08 -7.68
N GLU A 54 17.44 -6.87 -8.50
CA GLU A 54 17.11 -6.52 -9.88
C GLU A 54 15.74 -5.83 -9.94
N VAL A 55 15.66 -4.70 -10.63
CA VAL A 55 14.40 -3.98 -10.84
C VAL A 55 13.92 -4.20 -12.26
N VAL A 56 12.69 -4.70 -12.40
CA VAL A 56 12.02 -4.94 -13.68
C VAL A 56 10.79 -4.06 -13.82
N VAL A 57 10.24 -3.93 -15.03
CA VAL A 57 8.99 -3.21 -15.26
C VAL A 57 7.80 -3.96 -14.64
N GLY A 58 6.63 -3.34 -14.64
CA GLY A 58 5.43 -3.91 -14.02
C GLY A 58 5.06 -5.25 -14.63
N ILE A 59 4.50 -6.13 -13.81
CA ILE A 59 3.96 -7.42 -14.27
C ILE A 59 2.67 -7.16 -15.07
N GLN A 60 2.61 -7.74 -16.26
CA GLN A 60 1.44 -7.72 -17.13
C GLN A 60 0.54 -8.93 -16.85
N GLN A 61 1.09 -10.14 -16.90
CA GLN A 61 0.32 -11.37 -16.75
C GLN A 61 1.18 -12.49 -16.16
N PHE A 62 0.54 -13.35 -15.35
CA PHE A 62 1.12 -14.61 -14.90
C PHE A 62 0.66 -15.73 -15.83
N HIS A 63 1.59 -16.59 -16.24
CA HIS A 63 1.33 -17.74 -17.11
C HIS A 63 1.61 -19.03 -16.31
N PRO A 64 0.58 -19.62 -15.66
CA PRO A 64 0.77 -20.81 -14.82
C PRO A 64 1.22 -22.04 -15.60
N GLU A 65 0.78 -22.18 -16.85
CA GLU A 65 1.04 -23.34 -17.71
C GLU A 65 2.53 -23.58 -17.99
N ASN A 66 3.31 -22.51 -18.04
CA ASN A 66 4.75 -22.55 -18.30
C ASN A 66 5.58 -21.95 -17.15
N HIS A 67 4.95 -21.63 -16.02
CA HIS A 67 5.58 -20.99 -14.87
C HIS A 67 6.37 -19.70 -15.22
N THR A 68 5.81 -18.87 -16.10
CA THR A 68 6.44 -17.60 -16.50
C THR A 68 5.61 -16.38 -16.11
N ILE A 69 6.29 -15.24 -16.01
CA ILE A 69 5.68 -13.94 -15.73
C ILE A 69 5.98 -13.03 -16.93
N GLU A 70 4.94 -12.55 -17.59
CA GLU A 70 5.04 -11.55 -18.66
C GLU A 70 5.09 -10.15 -18.04
N LEU A 71 6.07 -9.36 -18.47
CA LEU A 71 6.29 -7.99 -18.07
C LEU A 71 5.69 -7.02 -19.10
N LEU A 72 5.41 -5.78 -18.69
CA LEU A 72 4.76 -4.77 -19.54
C LEU A 72 5.57 -4.35 -20.77
N ASP A 73 6.86 -4.66 -20.82
CA ASP A 73 7.73 -4.44 -21.99
C ASP A 73 7.78 -5.65 -22.94
N GLY A 74 7.01 -6.70 -22.67
CA GLY A 74 6.97 -7.94 -23.43
C GLY A 74 8.07 -8.95 -23.08
N THR A 75 8.93 -8.66 -22.09
CA THR A 75 9.88 -9.67 -21.59
C THR A 75 9.21 -10.69 -20.68
N PHE A 76 9.76 -11.91 -20.66
CA PHE A 76 9.28 -13.01 -19.82
C PHE A 76 10.31 -13.35 -18.75
N LEU A 77 9.86 -13.45 -17.50
CA LEU A 77 10.64 -14.00 -16.40
C LEU A 77 10.29 -15.48 -16.21
N SER A 78 11.30 -16.34 -16.19
CA SER A 78 11.20 -17.76 -15.86
C SER A 78 11.89 -18.08 -14.54
N ASP A 79 11.73 -19.32 -14.08
CA ASP A 79 12.47 -19.91 -12.96
C ASP A 79 12.23 -19.23 -11.60
N ILE A 80 11.05 -18.61 -11.41
CA ILE A 80 10.64 -17.96 -10.17
C ILE A 80 10.04 -19.01 -9.23
N ASP A 81 10.68 -19.22 -8.07
CA ASP A 81 10.19 -20.17 -7.07
C ASP A 81 9.04 -19.60 -6.23
N GLU A 82 9.14 -18.32 -5.86
CA GLU A 82 8.20 -17.68 -4.95
C GLU A 82 7.84 -16.27 -5.42
N ILE A 83 6.56 -15.94 -5.35
CA ILE A 83 6.02 -14.61 -5.68
C ILE A 83 5.43 -14.00 -4.40
N ILE A 84 5.96 -12.84 -3.99
CA ILE A 84 5.54 -12.12 -2.79
C ILE A 84 4.76 -10.87 -3.22
N PHE A 85 3.47 -10.82 -2.86
CA PHE A 85 2.63 -9.65 -3.14
C PHE A 85 2.81 -8.58 -2.07
N SER A 86 3.70 -7.61 -2.36
CA SER A 86 3.96 -6.42 -1.57
C SER A 86 3.13 -5.21 -2.05
N THR A 87 1.85 -5.43 -2.39
CA THR A 87 0.99 -4.43 -3.03
C THR A 87 0.30 -3.46 -2.07
N GLY A 88 0.47 -3.64 -0.75
CA GLY A 88 -0.18 -2.85 0.28
C GLY A 88 -1.48 -3.49 0.76
N TYR A 89 -2.31 -2.71 1.44
CA TYR A 89 -3.57 -3.16 2.01
C TYR A 89 -4.72 -2.25 1.54
N GLN A 90 -5.94 -2.77 1.65
CA GLN A 90 -7.17 -2.01 1.43
C GLN A 90 -7.82 -1.72 2.79
N TYR A 91 -8.40 -0.54 2.94
CA TYR A 91 -9.17 -0.18 4.12
C TYR A 91 -10.50 -0.94 4.14
N THR A 92 -10.84 -1.50 5.30
CA THR A 92 -12.12 -2.18 5.53
C THR A 92 -12.52 -2.07 7.00
N PHE A 93 -13.83 -1.97 7.25
CA PHE A 93 -14.41 -2.00 8.60
C PHE A 93 -15.50 -3.08 8.65
N PRO A 94 -15.14 -4.35 8.92
CA PRO A 94 -16.08 -5.47 8.83
C PRO A 94 -17.22 -5.40 9.85
N PHE A 95 -17.05 -4.62 10.92
CA PHE A 95 -18.06 -4.36 11.96
C PHE A 95 -18.95 -3.13 11.66
N LEU A 96 -18.72 -2.46 10.53
CA LEU A 96 -19.43 -1.26 10.08
C LEU A 96 -19.91 -1.42 8.61
N PRO A 97 -20.63 -2.51 8.26
CA PRO A 97 -21.01 -2.79 6.88
C PRO A 97 -21.92 -1.72 6.26
N GLN A 98 -22.69 -0.98 7.07
CA GLN A 98 -23.55 0.10 6.60
C GLN A 98 -22.77 1.29 6.00
N TYR A 99 -21.48 1.41 6.32
CA TYR A 99 -20.61 2.44 5.76
C TYR A 99 -19.72 1.92 4.63
N HIS A 100 -20.01 0.73 4.10
CA HIS A 100 -19.28 0.11 3.01
C HIS A 100 -20.17 -0.04 1.78
N ASN A 101 -19.75 0.54 0.66
CA ASN A 101 -20.47 0.40 -0.61
C ASN A 101 -19.50 0.43 -1.80
N SER A 102 -19.10 -0.74 -2.31
CA SER A 102 -18.16 -0.84 -3.43
C SER A 102 -18.75 -0.49 -4.80
N SER A 103 -20.07 -0.29 -4.90
CA SER A 103 -20.71 0.05 -6.17
C SER A 103 -20.46 1.50 -6.58
N ILE A 104 -20.21 2.38 -5.62
CA ILE A 104 -19.97 3.81 -5.84
C ILE A 104 -18.52 4.01 -6.30
N LYS A 105 -18.31 4.81 -7.35
CA LYS A 105 -16.97 5.05 -7.90
C LYS A 105 -16.58 6.52 -7.81
N GLY A 106 -15.31 6.76 -7.50
CA GLY A 106 -14.76 8.12 -7.46
C GLY A 106 -15.46 9.01 -6.41
N ASN A 107 -16.02 10.13 -6.86
CA ASN A 107 -16.66 11.15 -6.03
C ASN A 107 -18.19 11.10 -6.11
N GLU A 108 -18.77 9.99 -6.55
CA GLU A 108 -20.21 9.79 -6.56
C GLU A 108 -20.76 9.77 -5.13
N GLU A 109 -21.92 10.39 -4.93
CA GLU A 109 -22.64 10.36 -3.65
C GLU A 109 -23.42 9.05 -3.51
N GLY A 110 -23.56 8.57 -2.27
CA GLY A 110 -24.41 7.44 -1.93
C GLY A 110 -25.90 7.76 -2.03
N PRO A 111 -26.75 6.72 -1.94
CA PRO A 111 -28.21 6.89 -1.91
C PRO A 111 -28.62 7.88 -0.82
N GLN A 112 -29.54 8.80 -1.12
CA GLN A 112 -30.00 9.81 -0.15
C GLN A 112 -30.63 9.20 1.11
N ASP A 113 -31.19 8.00 1.00
CA ASP A 113 -31.86 7.29 2.10
C ASP A 113 -30.90 6.48 2.99
N GLN A 114 -29.59 6.51 2.73
CA GLN A 114 -28.58 5.74 3.46
C GLN A 114 -27.40 6.63 3.89
N PRO A 115 -26.66 6.25 4.96
CA PRO A 115 -25.47 6.97 5.35
C PRO A 115 -24.44 7.00 4.22
N GLN A 116 -23.76 8.13 4.04
CA GLN A 116 -22.71 8.24 3.03
C GLN A 116 -21.60 7.25 3.34
N PRO A 117 -21.18 6.40 2.39
CA PRO A 117 -20.27 5.33 2.71
C PRO A 117 -18.86 5.88 2.95
N ILE A 118 -18.17 5.30 3.92
CA ILE A 118 -16.81 5.66 4.33
C ILE A 118 -15.78 4.88 3.50
N VAL A 119 -16.12 3.65 3.11
CA VAL A 119 -15.26 2.76 2.30
C VAL A 119 -16.00 2.37 1.01
N THR A 120 -15.31 2.36 -0.14
CA THR A 120 -15.83 1.90 -1.45
C THR A 120 -14.93 0.81 -1.97
N ASP A 121 -13.85 1.22 -2.63
CA ASP A 121 -12.80 0.39 -3.22
C ASP A 121 -11.68 0.08 -2.23
N GLY A 122 -11.77 0.61 -1.00
CA GLY A 122 -10.78 0.44 0.04
C GLY A 122 -9.50 1.25 -0.16
N THR A 123 -9.44 2.14 -1.16
CA THR A 123 -8.23 2.93 -1.42
C THR A 123 -8.04 4.07 -0.43
N HIS A 124 -9.13 4.74 -0.05
CA HIS A 124 -9.15 5.87 0.86
C HIS A 124 -10.46 5.90 1.65
N PHE A 125 -10.47 6.66 2.74
CA PHE A 125 -11.71 7.01 3.43
C PHE A 125 -12.41 8.17 2.77
N ARG A 126 -13.73 8.17 2.87
CA ARG A 126 -14.61 9.24 2.40
C ARG A 126 -15.48 9.76 3.53
N SER A 127 -16.11 10.90 3.27
CA SER A 127 -17.11 11.48 4.16
C SER A 127 -16.58 11.77 5.57
N LEU A 128 -15.27 12.02 5.67
CA LEU A 128 -14.60 12.42 6.91
C LEU A 128 -14.23 13.90 6.85
N TRP A 129 -14.64 14.66 7.86
CA TRP A 129 -14.14 16.00 8.09
C TRP A 129 -12.74 15.92 8.72
N ARG A 130 -11.76 16.52 8.04
CA ARG A 130 -10.33 16.53 8.42
C ARG A 130 -9.77 15.12 8.68
N ASP A 131 -10.21 14.14 7.90
CA ASP A 131 -9.79 12.73 8.03
C ASP A 131 -10.03 12.13 9.43
N LEU A 132 -10.95 12.70 10.20
CA LEU A 132 -11.19 12.33 11.60
C LEU A 132 -12.66 12.04 11.91
N PHE A 133 -13.55 13.02 11.74
CA PHE A 133 -14.96 12.88 12.13
C PHE A 133 -15.82 12.52 10.94
N TYR A 134 -16.72 11.57 11.08
CA TYR A 134 -17.70 11.28 10.03
C TYR A 134 -18.70 12.42 9.89
N ILE A 135 -18.96 12.85 8.65
CA ILE A 135 -19.73 14.08 8.37
C ILE A 135 -21.20 13.92 8.76
N ASP A 136 -21.83 12.77 8.45
CA ASP A 136 -23.26 12.57 8.70
C ASP A 136 -23.54 12.30 10.19
N ASP A 137 -22.56 11.76 10.93
CA ASP A 137 -22.65 11.52 12.38
C ASP A 137 -21.29 11.79 13.06
N PRO A 138 -21.08 13.00 13.64
CA PRO A 138 -19.81 13.39 14.23
C PRO A 138 -19.52 12.70 15.58
N THR A 139 -20.43 11.84 16.07
CA THR A 139 -20.13 10.97 17.22
C THR A 139 -19.22 9.80 16.84
N LEU A 140 -19.11 9.50 15.53
CA LEU A 140 -18.20 8.51 14.98
C LEU A 140 -16.92 9.18 14.47
N ALA A 141 -15.77 8.72 14.98
CA ALA A 141 -14.45 9.23 14.59
C ALA A 141 -13.47 8.10 14.28
N PHE A 142 -12.54 8.39 13.37
CA PHE A 142 -11.50 7.48 12.92
C PHE A 142 -10.12 8.10 13.17
N ILE A 143 -9.31 7.46 14.01
CA ILE A 143 -7.95 7.90 14.33
C ILE A 143 -6.91 7.06 13.56
N ASN A 144 -5.75 7.64 13.31
CA ASN A 144 -4.59 6.99 12.67
C ASN A 144 -4.82 6.49 11.24
N GLN A 145 -5.74 7.13 10.53
CA GLN A 145 -6.16 6.72 9.18
C GLN A 145 -5.32 7.32 8.04
N ALA A 146 -4.48 8.31 8.32
CA ALA A 146 -3.68 8.96 7.30
C ALA A 146 -2.46 8.11 6.92
N CYS A 147 -2.51 7.53 5.72
CA CYS A 147 -1.37 6.88 5.08
C CYS A 147 -0.27 7.94 4.84
N TYR A 148 0.95 7.68 5.32
CA TYR A 148 2.12 8.58 5.31
C TYR A 148 2.11 9.80 6.27
N SER A 149 1.16 9.91 7.20
CA SER A 149 1.32 10.90 8.27
C SER A 149 2.46 10.48 9.23
N ARG A 150 3.37 11.41 9.56
CA ARG A 150 4.34 11.21 10.66
C ARG A 150 3.55 11.10 11.97
N GLN A 151 3.15 9.89 12.34
CA GLN A 151 2.32 9.63 13.52
C GLN A 151 3.00 10.07 14.84
N SER A 152 4.33 10.16 14.87
CA SER A 152 5.06 10.51 16.09
C SER A 152 4.97 11.98 16.48
N SER A 153 4.64 12.91 15.58
CA SER A 153 4.62 14.35 15.93
C SER A 153 3.32 14.81 16.60
N PHE A 154 2.19 14.13 16.40
CA PHE A 154 0.91 14.59 16.96
C PHE A 154 0.70 14.14 18.42
N LEU A 155 1.21 12.96 18.80
CA LEU A 155 1.15 12.47 20.18
C LEU A 155 2.29 13.02 21.05
N ALA A 156 3.48 13.25 20.48
CA ALA A 156 4.63 13.76 21.24
C ALA A 156 4.51 15.24 21.65
N ASP A 157 3.67 16.03 20.97
CA ASP A 157 3.52 17.45 21.28
C ASP A 157 2.67 17.69 22.55
N ARG A 158 2.00 16.65 23.05
CA ARG A 158 1.18 16.73 24.27
C ARG A 158 2.00 16.63 25.57
N GLU A 159 3.27 16.20 25.48
CA GLU A 159 4.17 16.13 26.66
C GLU A 159 5.05 17.38 26.82
N ARG A 160 5.11 18.28 25.84
CA ARG A 160 6.05 19.42 25.87
C ARG A 160 5.52 20.69 26.52
N THR A 161 4.23 20.77 26.86
CA THR A 161 3.59 22.01 27.35
C THR A 161 3.27 22.04 28.84
N ARG A 162 3.79 21.11 29.65
CA ARG A 162 3.66 21.18 31.12
C ARG A 162 5.01 21.44 31.79
N THR A 163 5.50 22.67 31.69
CA THR A 163 6.32 23.25 32.77
C THR A 163 5.39 24.10 33.65
N PRO A 164 5.25 23.80 34.95
CA PRO A 164 4.51 24.65 35.87
C PRO A 164 5.43 25.81 36.28
N THR A 165 5.05 27.03 35.94
CA THR A 165 5.63 28.24 36.56
C THR A 165 4.93 28.45 37.90
N LEU A 166 5.74 28.54 38.97
CA LEU A 166 5.35 28.94 40.32
C LEU A 166 4.82 30.39 40.35
#